data_AF-A0A1Y1UMZ7-F1
#
_entry.id   AF-A0A1Y1UMZ7-F1
#
_cell.length_a   1.000
_cell.length_b   1.000
_cell.length_c   1.000
_cell.angle_alpha   90.00
_cell.angle_beta   90.00
_cell.angle_gamma   90.00
#
_symmetry.space_group_name_H-M   'P 1'
#
loop_
_entity.id
_entity.type
_entity.pdbx_description
1 polymer ?
#
loop_
_entity_poly.entity_id
_entity_poly.type
_entity_poly.pdbx_seq_one_letter_code
_entity_poly.pdbx_strand_id
1 'polypeptide(L)'
;MAQGRGRGGVWRTRLRGDVSTKDGVLRLVEQITEKEQRVDVLINNAAIQRPWKDPISNHLDPDSIERLVWEGVDDDDWEKTHSVNVNGVYFMTAGLVPLLRKSEDPSVIVISSIAAIANQRPVSTLTYGVSKAAA
;
A
#
# COMPACT_ATOMS: atom_id res chain seq x y z
N MET A 1 -21.53 -13.33 11.33
CA MET A 1 -20.56 -13.80 10.32
C MET A 1 -19.14 -13.63 10.89
N ALA A 2 -18.26 -14.61 10.64
CA ALA A 2 -17.33 -15.21 11.60
C ALA A 2 -16.32 -14.29 12.31
N GLN A 3 -16.66 -13.81 13.51
CA GLN A 3 -15.67 -13.63 14.58
C GLN A 3 -15.31 -15.02 15.11
N GLY A 4 -14.07 -15.44 14.91
CA GLY A 4 -13.57 -16.73 15.39
C GLY A 4 -12.58 -16.52 16.52
N ARG A 5 -12.72 -17.29 17.60
CA ARG A 5 -11.72 -17.31 18.68
C ARG A 5 -10.46 -17.98 18.13
N GLY A 6 -9.39 -17.20 17.93
CA GLY A 6 -8.10 -17.71 17.50
C GLY A 6 -7.37 -18.47 18.61
N ARG A 7 -6.29 -19.18 18.26
CA ARG A 7 -5.37 -19.75 19.27
C ARG A 7 -4.88 -18.65 20.20
N GLY A 8 -4.95 -18.88 21.51
CA GLY A 8 -4.53 -17.92 22.55
C GLY A 8 -5.61 -16.95 23.05
N GLY A 9 -6.89 -17.14 22.69
CA GLY A 9 -7.99 -16.31 23.19
C GLY A 9 -8.18 -14.97 22.47
N VAL A 10 -7.40 -14.72 21.41
CA VAL A 10 -7.47 -13.51 20.59
C VAL A 10 -8.61 -13.63 19.56
N TRP A 11 -9.46 -12.62 19.49
CA TRP A 11 -10.49 -12.51 18.47
C TRP A 11 -9.90 -12.06 17.14
N ARG A 12 -10.39 -12.65 16.04
CA ARG A 12 -9.96 -12.27 14.69
C ARG A 12 -11.17 -12.08 13.81
N THR A 13 -11.17 -10.96 13.08
CA THR A 13 -12.16 -10.62 12.07
C THR A 13 -11.46 -10.43 10.73
N ARG A 14 -12.02 -11.00 9.67
CA ARG A 14 -11.53 -10.79 8.30
C ARG A 14 -12.51 -9.88 7.58
N LEU A 15 -11.98 -8.81 6.99
CA LEU A 15 -12.75 -7.87 6.18
C LEU A 15 -12.21 -7.92 4.75
N ARG A 16 -13.13 -7.91 3.78
CA ARG A 16 -12.78 -7.76 2.37
C ARG A 16 -12.89 -6.29 2.00
N GLY A 17 -11.89 -5.76 1.32
CA GLY A 17 -11.93 -4.41 0.78
C GLY A 17 -10.80 -4.15 -0.19
N ASP A 18 -10.90 -3.03 -0.87
CA ASP A 18 -9.95 -2.57 -1.88
C ASP A 18 -9.52 -1.16 -1.51
N VAL A 19 -8.23 -0.97 -1.25
CA VAL A 19 -7.67 0.31 -0.83
C VAL A 19 -7.26 1.19 -2.01
N SER A 20 -7.32 0.68 -3.25
CA SER A 20 -7.00 1.43 -4.46
C SER A 20 -8.00 2.56 -4.75
N THR A 21 -9.15 2.58 -4.07
CA THR A 21 -10.19 3.59 -4.26
C THR A 21 -10.65 4.15 -2.92
N LYS A 22 -11.00 5.45 -2.90
CA LYS A 22 -11.53 6.12 -1.70
C LYS A 22 -12.85 5.48 -1.22
N ASP A 23 -13.71 5.05 -2.14
CA ASP A 23 -14.96 4.36 -1.78
C ASP A 23 -14.71 2.97 -1.19
N GLY A 24 -13.70 2.24 -1.69
CA GLY A 24 -13.30 0.96 -1.12
C GLY A 24 -12.74 1.10 0.30
N VAL A 25 -11.97 2.16 0.54
CA VAL A 25 -11.53 2.55 1.89
C VAL A 25 -12.72 2.92 2.78
N LEU A 26 -13.66 3.74 2.30
CA LEU A 26 -14.84 4.13 3.08
C LEU A 26 -15.61 2.90 3.58
N ARG A 27 -15.86 1.93 2.69
CA ARG A 27 -16.53 0.67 3.07
C ARG A 27 -15.75 -0.15 4.09
N LEU A 28 -14.41 -0.10 4.08
CA LEU A 28 -13.60 -0.75 5.11
C LEU A 28 -13.72 -0.04 6.45
N VAL A 29 -13.65 1.30 6.44
CA VAL A 29 -13.80 2.13 7.65
C VAL A 29 -15.17 1.91 8.30
N GLU A 30 -16.25 1.86 7.52
CA GLU A 30 -17.60 1.54 8.00
C GLU A 30 -17.63 0.16 8.65
N GLN A 31 -17.14 -0.87 7.97
CA GLN A 31 -17.08 -2.24 8.51
C GLN A 31 -16.26 -2.35 9.81
N ILE A 32 -15.18 -1.57 9.95
CA ILE A 32 -14.37 -1.54 11.17
C ILE A 32 -15.15 -0.81 12.28
N THR A 33 -15.75 0.34 11.98
CA THR A 33 -16.51 1.16 12.93
C THR A 33 -17.71 0.42 13.50
N GLU A 34 -18.37 -0.42 12.71
CA GLU A 34 -19.46 -1.28 13.16
C GLU A 34 -19.03 -2.34 14.18
N LYS A 35 -17.75 -2.72 14.17
CA LYS A 35 -17.23 -3.88 14.94
C LYS A 35 -16.36 -3.48 16.11
N GLU A 36 -15.64 -2.37 15.98
CA GLU A 36 -14.62 -1.94 16.91
C GLU A 36 -14.91 -0.52 17.39
N GLN A 37 -14.82 -0.31 18.71
CA GLN A 37 -15.04 1.01 19.30
C GLN A 37 -13.81 1.92 19.21
N ARG A 38 -12.62 1.34 19.02
CA ARG A 38 -11.33 2.01 18.91
C ARG A 38 -10.39 1.23 18.00
N VAL A 39 -9.34 1.90 17.51
CA VAL A 39 -8.21 1.26 16.86
C VAL A 39 -6.95 1.73 17.59
N ASP A 40 -6.17 0.79 18.12
CA ASP A 40 -4.93 1.12 18.82
C ASP A 40 -3.74 1.20 17.84
N VAL A 41 -3.71 0.30 16.85
CA VAL A 41 -2.64 0.23 15.84
C VAL A 41 -3.23 0.02 14.45
N LEU A 42 -2.81 0.84 13.49
CA LEU A 42 -3.05 0.65 12.06
C LEU A 42 -1.74 0.28 11.36
N ILE A 43 -1.76 -0.81 10.58
CA ILE A 43 -0.61 -1.22 9.75
C ILE A 43 -1.01 -1.13 8.28
N ASN A 44 -0.50 -0.12 7.58
CA ASN A 44 -0.67 0.02 6.14
C ASN A 44 0.38 -0.81 5.40
N ASN A 45 -0.01 -2.02 4.99
CA ASN A 45 0.86 -2.99 4.30
C ASN A 45 0.46 -3.27 2.84
N ALA A 46 -0.76 -2.90 2.42
CA ALA A 46 -1.20 -3.16 1.05
C ALA A 46 -0.28 -2.46 0.05
N ALA A 47 0.27 -3.23 -0.89
CA ALA A 47 1.14 -2.71 -1.93
C ALA A 47 1.11 -3.58 -3.19
N ILE A 48 1.31 -2.95 -4.34
CA ILE A 48 1.55 -3.61 -5.62
C ILE A 48 2.83 -3.08 -6.26
N GLN A 49 3.48 -3.91 -7.07
CA GLN A 49 4.53 -3.53 -8.00
C GLN A 49 4.09 -3.98 -9.39
N ARG A 50 4.11 -3.07 -10.36
CA ARG A 50 3.95 -3.40 -11.78
C ARG A 50 5.32 -3.67 -12.35
N PRO A 51 5.57 -4.83 -13.00
CA PRO A 51 6.87 -5.14 -13.59
C PRO A 51 7.14 -4.30 -14.84
N TRP A 52 8.41 -4.18 -15.24
CA TRP A 52 8.77 -3.59 -16.53
C TRP A 52 8.12 -4.37 -17.67
N LYS A 53 7.56 -3.66 -18.65
CA LYS A 53 6.96 -4.29 -19.85
C LYS A 53 8.00 -4.90 -20.78
N ASP A 54 9.13 -4.21 -20.97
CA ASP A 54 10.30 -4.69 -21.72
C ASP A 54 11.56 -4.62 -20.85
N PRO A 55 11.82 -5.64 -20.01
CA PRO A 55 12.97 -5.64 -19.14
C PRO A 55 14.29 -5.78 -19.93
N ILE A 56 15.30 -5.01 -19.53
CA ILE A 56 16.63 -5.06 -20.13
C ILE A 56 17.56 -6.00 -19.34
N SER A 57 18.57 -6.55 -20.01
CA SER A 57 19.62 -7.35 -19.37
C SER A 57 20.82 -6.53 -18.92
N ASN A 58 21.14 -5.44 -19.64
CA ASN A 58 22.26 -4.56 -19.32
C ASN A 58 21.77 -3.23 -18.71
N HIS A 59 21.79 -3.13 -17.38
CA HIS A 59 21.40 -1.92 -16.64
C HIS A 59 22.53 -0.87 -16.51
N LEU A 60 23.63 -1.04 -17.25
CA LEU A 60 24.73 -0.07 -17.34
C LEU A 60 24.81 0.62 -18.70
N ASP A 61 24.02 0.17 -19.68
CA ASP A 61 23.94 0.78 -21.00
C ASP A 61 22.91 1.92 -21.03
N PRO A 62 23.31 3.18 -21.31
CA PRO A 62 22.41 4.34 -21.28
C PRO A 62 21.20 4.22 -22.22
N ASP A 63 21.40 3.74 -23.45
CA ASP A 63 20.34 3.65 -24.45
C ASP A 63 19.28 2.61 -24.05
N SER A 64 19.72 1.48 -23.49
CA SER A 64 18.83 0.48 -22.90
C SER A 64 18.08 1.02 -21.69
N ILE A 65 18.74 1.81 -20.84
CA ILE A 65 18.09 2.45 -19.69
C ILE A 65 17.02 3.45 -20.14
N GLU A 66 17.32 4.29 -21.13
CA GLU A 66 16.39 5.28 -21.68
C GLU A 66 15.09 4.60 -22.14
N ARG A 67 15.20 3.57 -22.98
CA ARG A 67 14.04 2.81 -23.44
C ARG A 67 13.28 2.15 -22.29
N LEU A 68 13.99 1.53 -21.34
CA LEU A 68 13.37 0.90 -20.17
C LEU A 68 12.53 1.90 -19.37
N VAL A 69 13.06 3.09 -19.08
CA VAL A 69 12.36 4.05 -18.22
C VAL A 69 11.27 4.83 -18.96
N TRP A 70 11.43 5.03 -20.28
CA TRP A 70 10.47 5.77 -21.10
C TRP A 70 9.30 4.90 -21.57
N GLU A 71 9.58 3.67 -22.04
CA GLU A 71 8.56 2.79 -22.63
C GLU A 71 8.16 1.63 -21.72
N GLY A 72 8.97 1.31 -20.71
CA GLY A 72 8.79 0.13 -19.87
C GLY A 72 7.68 0.24 -18.82
N VAL A 73 7.04 1.40 -18.69
CA VAL A 73 5.88 1.67 -17.82
C VAL A 73 4.89 2.56 -18.57
N ASP A 74 3.59 2.41 -18.31
CA ASP A 74 2.57 3.35 -18.79
C ASP A 74 1.88 4.10 -17.63
N ASP A 75 1.01 5.03 -18.01
CA ASP A 75 0.23 5.83 -17.05
C ASP A 75 -0.66 4.96 -16.15
N ASP A 76 -1.17 3.83 -16.64
CA ASP A 76 -2.01 2.92 -15.87
C ASP A 76 -1.19 2.15 -14.82
N ASP A 77 0.02 1.71 -15.16
CA ASP A 77 0.97 1.12 -14.23
C ASP A 77 1.35 2.11 -13.13
N TRP A 78 1.52 3.39 -13.51
CA TRP A 78 1.77 4.48 -12.58
C TRP A 78 0.60 4.70 -11.62
N GLU A 79 -0.58 4.96 -12.17
CA GLU A 79 -1.79 5.27 -11.42
C GLU A 79 -2.18 4.11 -10.50
N LYS A 80 -2.19 2.87 -10.99
CA LYS A 80 -2.52 1.71 -10.15
C LYS A 80 -1.55 1.54 -9.00
N THR A 81 -0.25 1.67 -9.25
CA THR A 81 0.75 1.55 -8.17
C THR A 81 0.55 2.61 -7.09
N HIS A 82 0.32 3.86 -7.48
CA HIS A 82 0.11 4.96 -6.53
C HIS A 82 -1.26 4.87 -5.83
N SER A 83 -2.29 4.42 -6.54
CA SER A 83 -3.64 4.24 -5.99
C SER A 83 -3.65 3.28 -4.78
N VAL A 84 -2.84 2.22 -4.82
CA VAL A 84 -2.71 1.29 -3.70
C VAL A 84 -1.67 1.78 -2.69
N ASN A 85 -0.45 2.05 -3.15
CA ASN A 85 0.70 2.22 -2.28
C ASN A 85 0.72 3.57 -1.57
N VAL A 86 0.09 4.60 -2.14
CA VAL A 86 0.07 5.98 -1.61
C VAL A 86 -1.33 6.36 -1.18
N ASN A 87 -2.30 6.35 -2.11
CA ASN A 87 -3.67 6.77 -1.79
C ASN A 87 -4.30 5.84 -0.75
N GLY A 88 -4.07 4.51 -0.86
CA GLY A 88 -4.52 3.55 0.12
C GLY A 88 -4.01 3.84 1.53
N VAL A 89 -2.71 4.14 1.68
CA VAL A 89 -2.09 4.53 2.96
C VAL A 89 -2.75 5.80 3.52
N TYR A 90 -2.85 6.83 2.67
CA TYR A 90 -3.41 8.12 3.06
C TYR A 90 -4.87 8.01 3.50
N PHE A 91 -5.74 7.44 2.66
CA PHE A 91 -7.17 7.40 2.94
C PHE A 91 -7.52 6.42 4.06
N MET A 92 -6.85 5.27 4.18
CA MET A 92 -7.08 4.37 5.31
C MET A 92 -6.74 5.05 6.63
N THR A 93 -5.59 5.73 6.68
CA THR A 93 -5.16 6.47 7.86
C THR A 93 -6.14 7.58 8.19
N ALA A 94 -6.46 8.44 7.21
CA ALA A 94 -7.40 9.54 7.37
C ALA A 94 -8.79 9.07 7.82
N GLY A 95 -9.32 8.00 7.21
CA GLY A 95 -10.62 7.44 7.52
C GLY A 95 -10.71 6.82 8.92
N LEU A 96 -9.60 6.31 9.46
CA LEU A 96 -9.55 5.70 10.79
C LEU A 96 -9.16 6.65 11.92
N VAL A 97 -8.79 7.92 11.63
CA VAL A 97 -8.51 8.94 12.66
C VAL A 97 -9.58 9.00 13.76
N PRO A 98 -10.90 8.95 13.47
CA PRO A 98 -11.92 8.99 14.52
C PRO A 98 -11.88 7.81 15.51
N LEU A 99 -11.41 6.63 15.09
CA LEU A 99 -11.22 5.47 15.95
C LEU A 99 -9.84 5.45 16.61
N LEU A 100 -8.80 5.88 15.88
CA LEU A 100 -7.42 5.99 16.38
C LEU A 100 -7.34 6.96 17.56
N ARG A 101 -7.97 8.14 17.47
CA ARG A 101 -7.95 9.15 18.55
C ARG A 101 -8.60 8.71 19.86
N LYS A 102 -9.26 7.54 19.88
CA LYS A 102 -9.85 6.94 21.09
C LYS A 102 -8.87 6.01 21.81
N SER A 103 -7.75 5.65 21.17
CA SER A 103 -6.63 4.97 21.83
C SER A 103 -5.87 5.96 22.72
N GLU A 104 -5.34 5.48 23.84
CA GLU A 104 -4.43 6.25 24.71
C GLU A 104 -3.06 6.46 24.05
N ASP A 105 -2.64 5.54 23.16
CA ASP A 105 -1.37 5.58 22.45
C ASP A 105 -1.56 5.06 21.00
N PRO A 106 -2.13 5.87 20.10
CA PRO A 106 -2.39 5.43 18.72
C PRO A 106 -1.10 5.35 17.90
N SER A 107 -0.93 4.24 17.17
CA SER A 107 0.19 4.06 16.24
C SER A 107 -0.27 3.79 14.82
N VAL A 108 0.37 4.45 13.85
CA VAL A 108 0.21 4.17 12.42
C VAL A 108 1.55 3.75 11.88
N ILE A 109 1.61 2.53 11.34
CA ILE A 109 2.81 1.92 10.79
C ILE A 109 2.62 1.77 9.28
N VAL A 110 3.53 2.34 8.49
CA VAL A 110 3.53 2.21 7.03
C VAL A 110 4.68 1.30 6.60
N ILE A 111 4.38 0.30 5.78
CA ILE A 111 5.39 -0.62 5.27
C ILE A 111 5.94 -0.08 3.95
N SER A 112 7.09 0.61 4.03
CA SER A 112 7.84 1.13 2.86
C SER A 112 8.74 0.03 2.23
N SER A 113 9.86 0.41 1.59
CA SER A 113 10.81 -0.50 0.95
C SER A 113 12.20 0.12 0.83
N ILE A 114 13.26 -0.70 0.71
CA ILE A 114 14.58 -0.24 0.29
C ILE A 114 14.56 0.42 -1.10
N ALA A 115 13.59 0.04 -1.96
CA ALA A 115 13.37 0.67 -3.26
C ALA A 115 12.99 2.17 -3.14
N ALA A 116 12.56 2.63 -1.96
CA ALA A 116 12.29 4.04 -1.68
C ALA A 116 13.56 4.90 -1.64
N ILE A 117 14.69 4.31 -1.27
CA ILE A 117 15.95 5.04 -1.03
C ILE A 117 17.06 4.66 -2.01
N ALA A 118 16.89 3.58 -2.76
CA ALA A 118 17.86 3.12 -3.74
C ALA A 118 17.15 2.68 -5.02
N ASN A 119 17.70 3.11 -6.15
CA ASN A 119 17.20 2.66 -7.44
C ASN A 119 17.63 1.21 -7.70
N GLN A 120 16.66 0.29 -7.76
CA GLN A 120 16.88 -1.13 -7.93
C GLN A 120 16.29 -1.66 -9.26
N ARG A 121 16.58 -0.97 -10.37
CA ARG A 121 16.09 -1.29 -11.74
C ARG A 121 16.04 -2.79 -12.11
N PRO A 122 17.02 -3.64 -11.71
CA PRO A 122 16.98 -5.08 -12.03
C PRO A 122 15.87 -5.86 -11.33
N VAL A 123 15.32 -5.37 -10.21
CA VAL A 123 14.35 -6.09 -9.37
C VAL A 123 13.09 -5.26 -9.04
N SER A 124 13.11 -3.96 -9.31
CA SER A 124 12.02 -3.03 -9.04
C SER A 124 11.84 -2.04 -10.18
N THR A 125 10.58 -1.68 -10.45
CA THR A 125 10.26 -0.53 -11.29
C THR A 125 10.47 0.77 -10.54
N LEU A 126 10.77 1.84 -11.29
CA LEU A 126 10.91 3.18 -10.70
C LEU A 126 9.58 3.66 -10.10
N THR A 127 8.45 3.35 -10.74
CA THR A 127 7.12 3.62 -10.22
C THR A 127 6.91 3.05 -8.81
N TYR A 128 7.32 1.80 -8.58
CA TYR A 128 7.22 1.21 -7.25
C TYR A 128 8.13 1.93 -6.25
N GLY A 129 9.38 2.18 -6.61
CA GLY A 129 10.33 2.92 -5.76
C GLY A 129 9.81 4.31 -5.36
N VAL A 130 9.31 5.09 -6.32
CA VAL A 130 8.69 6.40 -6.07
C VAL A 130 7.47 6.27 -5.16
N SER A 131 6.58 5.31 -5.42
CA SER A 131 5.40 5.11 -4.57
C SER A 131 5.76 4.74 -3.13
N LYS A 132 6.88 4.02 -2.92
CA LYS A 132 7.38 3.65 -1.60
C LYS A 132 8.13 4.79 -0.91
N ALA A 133 8.73 5.72 -1.66
CA ALA A 133 9.28 6.95 -1.10
C ALA A 133 8.18 7.92 -0.65
N ALA A 134 7.02 7.91 -1.31
CA ALA A 134 5.88 8.73 -0.95
C ALA A 134 5.08 8.18 0.25
N ALA A 135 5.07 6.85 0.44
CA ALA A 135 4.38 6.16 1.52
C ALA A 135 5.16 6.20 2.84
#